data_AF-A0A3M1F5E8-F1
#
_entry.id   AF-A0A3M1F5E8-F1
#
_cell.length_a   1.000
_cell.length_b   1.000
_cell.length_c   1.000
_cell.angle_alpha   90.00
_cell.angle_beta   90.00
_cell.angle_gamma   90.00
#
_symmetry.space_group_name_H-M   'P 1'
#
loop_
_entity.id
_entity.type
_entity.pdbx_description
1 polymer ?
#
loop_
_entity_poly.entity_id
_entity_poly.type
_entity_poly.pdbx_seq_one_letter_code
_entity_poly.pdbx_strand_id
1 'polypeptide(L)'
;MSIEQFNGHKYLNLETFRKNGVGVKTPVWFVREGDALYVWTQADSGKAKRIRRDGQVRIAPCTARGDLLGDWVEAYAEADASPEALRRVQGMMARKYGLLFRAFQLVGKLQRARYTTLHIQLHSPNPTSAG
;
A
#
# COMPACT_ATOMS: atom_id res chain seq x y z
N MET A 1 -12.68 8.32 10.88
CA MET A 1 -11.31 7.82 10.62
C MET A 1 -10.78 8.54 9.40
N SER A 2 -9.62 9.21 9.49
CA SER A 2 -9.15 10.12 8.44
C SER A 2 -7.84 9.65 7.82
N ILE A 3 -7.70 9.87 6.51
CA ILE A 3 -6.46 9.72 5.74
C ILE A 3 -5.33 10.59 6.32
N GLU A 4 -5.66 11.67 7.05
CA GLU A 4 -4.69 12.58 7.67
C GLU A 4 -3.75 11.90 8.66
N GLN A 5 -4.16 10.79 9.29
CA GLN A 5 -3.31 10.07 10.25
C GLN A 5 -2.05 9.45 9.60
N PHE A 6 -2.01 9.38 8.27
CA PHE A 6 -0.84 8.88 7.54
C PHE A 6 0.16 9.99 7.21
N ASN A 7 -0.14 11.25 7.51
CA ASN A 7 0.77 12.36 7.25
C ASN A 7 2.05 12.26 8.09
N GLY A 8 3.18 12.62 7.49
CA GLY A 8 4.48 12.56 8.16
C GLY A 8 5.03 11.14 8.40
N HIS A 9 4.21 10.09 8.24
CA HIS A 9 4.66 8.71 8.44
C HIS A 9 5.36 8.13 7.21
N LYS A 10 6.37 7.29 7.47
CA LYS A 10 7.14 6.58 6.44
C LYS A 10 6.60 5.20 6.13
N TYR A 11 5.94 4.56 7.09
CA TYR A 11 5.43 3.20 6.98
C TYR A 11 3.96 3.15 7.36
N LEU A 12 3.21 2.32 6.65
CA LEU A 12 1.90 1.84 7.08
C LEU A 12 1.96 0.32 7.19
N ASN A 13 1.20 -0.23 8.11
CA ASN A 13 0.98 -1.65 8.20
C ASN A 13 -0.19 -1.98 7.27
N LEU A 14 0.06 -2.78 6.25
CA LEU A 14 -0.93 -3.23 5.29
C LEU A 14 -1.37 -4.64 5.66
N GLU A 15 -2.59 -4.77 6.17
CA GLU A 15 -3.20 -6.06 6.46
C GLU A 15 -4.04 -6.53 5.28
N THR A 16 -3.71 -7.72 4.78
CA THR A 16 -4.39 -8.38 3.65
C THR A 16 -4.90 -9.75 4.09
N PHE A 17 -5.98 -10.24 3.50
CA PHE A 17 -6.64 -11.46 3.99
C PHE A 17 -6.34 -12.68 3.12
N ARG A 18 -5.95 -13.79 3.75
CA ARG A 18 -5.87 -15.10 3.08
C ARG A 18 -7.29 -15.57 2.69
N LYS A 19 -7.39 -16.61 1.85
CA LYS A 19 -8.69 -17.17 1.44
C LYS A 19 -9.54 -17.65 2.63
N ASN A 20 -8.90 -18.03 3.73
CA ASN A 20 -9.55 -18.46 4.97
C ASN A 20 -9.83 -17.28 5.94
N GLY A 21 -9.76 -16.03 5.48
CA GLY A 21 -10.01 -14.84 6.29
C GLY A 21 -8.86 -14.42 7.21
N VAL A 22 -7.80 -15.22 7.37
CA VAL A 22 -6.69 -14.87 8.27
C VAL A 22 -5.91 -13.66 7.73
N GLY A 23 -5.81 -12.63 8.56
CA GLY A 23 -5.05 -11.40 8.28
C GLY A 23 -3.54 -11.65 8.22
N VAL A 24 -2.89 -11.01 7.25
CA VAL A 24 -1.43 -10.96 7.09
C VAL A 24 -1.00 -9.51 7.06
N LYS A 25 -0.37 -9.09 8.16
CA LYS A 25 0.16 -7.75 8.39
C LYS A 25 1.53 -7.60 7.74
N THR A 26 1.77 -6.50 7.05
CA THR A 26 3.09 -6.21 6.48
C THR A 26 3.36 -4.71 6.52
N PRO A 27 4.40 -4.27 7.24
CA PRO A 27 4.88 -2.89 7.14
C PRO A 27 5.38 -2.61 5.71
N VAL A 28 4.93 -1.51 5.12
CA VAL A 28 5.29 -1.09 3.76
C VAL A 28 5.54 0.41 3.72
N TRP A 29 6.45 0.83 2.85
CA TRP A 29 6.52 2.24 2.45
C TRP A 29 5.32 2.64 1.62
N PHE A 30 4.96 3.90 1.73
CA PHE A 30 3.82 4.46 1.01
C PHE A 30 4.05 5.94 0.69
N VAL A 31 3.36 6.41 -0.33
CA VAL A 31 3.18 7.84 -0.60
C VAL A 31 1.70 8.18 -0.55
N ARG A 32 1.38 9.44 -0.27
CA ARG A 32 0.02 9.97 -0.29
C ARG A 32 -0.12 10.94 -1.45
N GLU A 33 -1.26 10.92 -2.11
CA GLU A 33 -1.67 11.91 -3.09
C GLU A 33 -3.18 12.12 -2.97
N GLY A 34 -3.60 13.34 -2.60
CA GLY A 34 -5.00 13.61 -2.25
C GLY A 34 -5.47 12.67 -1.13
N ASP A 35 -6.56 11.96 -1.37
CA ASP A 35 -7.18 11.04 -0.40
C ASP A 35 -6.80 9.57 -0.63
N ALA A 36 -5.78 9.32 -1.45
CA ALA A 36 -5.28 7.99 -1.75
C ALA A 36 -3.86 7.76 -1.21
N LEU A 37 -3.56 6.51 -0.86
CA LEU A 37 -2.21 6.05 -0.56
C LEU A 37 -1.74 5.10 -1.67
N TYR A 38 -0.45 5.15 -1.98
CA TYR A 38 0.16 4.28 -2.97
C TYR A 38 1.34 3.52 -2.38
N VAL A 39 1.39 2.23 -2.66
CA VAL A 39 2.51 1.34 -2.33
C VAL A 39 3.13 0.84 -3.63
N TRP A 40 4.44 0.72 -3.67
CA TRP A 40 5.16 0.07 -4.76
C TRP A 40 5.75 -1.24 -4.26
N THR A 41 5.43 -2.35 -4.92
CA THR A 41 5.80 -3.69 -4.43
C THR A 41 6.01 -4.67 -5.57
N GLN A 42 6.69 -5.78 -5.29
CA GLN A 42 6.85 -6.85 -6.26
C GLN A 42 5.47 -7.45 -6.60
N ALA A 43 5.23 -7.64 -7.89
CA ALA A 43 3.94 -8.08 -8.43
C ALA A 43 3.57 -9.50 -7.98
N ASP A 44 4.55 -10.35 -7.70
CA ASP A 44 4.41 -11.73 -7.25
C ASP A 44 4.33 -11.88 -5.71
N SER A 45 4.45 -10.77 -4.98
CA SER A 45 4.37 -10.77 -3.52
C SER A 45 3.00 -11.25 -3.02
N GLY A 46 2.98 -11.89 -1.85
CA GLY A 46 1.74 -12.45 -1.28
C GLY A 46 0.63 -11.40 -1.06
N LYS A 47 0.98 -10.15 -0.72
CA LYS A 47 0.01 -9.05 -0.55
C LYS A 47 -0.61 -8.65 -1.89
N ALA A 48 0.20 -8.52 -2.95
CA ALA A 48 -0.29 -8.17 -4.28
C ALA A 48 -1.20 -9.26 -4.85
N LYS A 49 -0.84 -10.54 -4.64
CA LYS A 49 -1.71 -11.68 -5.01
C LYS A 49 -3.04 -11.68 -4.27
N ARG A 50 -3.05 -11.35 -2.97
CA ARG A 50 -4.29 -11.25 -2.17
C ARG A 50 -5.15 -10.05 -2.59
N ILE A 51 -4.54 -8.89 -2.82
CA ILE A 51 -5.24 -7.67 -3.24
C ILE A 51 -5.90 -7.88 -4.62
N ARG A 52 -5.22 -8.49 -5.58
CA ARG A 52 -5.84 -8.85 -6.88
C ARG A 52 -7.03 -9.79 -6.76
N ARG A 53 -7.07 -10.60 -5.70
CA ARG A 53 -8.18 -11.53 -5.46
C ARG A 53 -9.38 -10.81 -4.85
N ASP A 54 -9.13 -9.92 -3.90
CA ASP A 54 -10.11 -9.52 -2.90
C ASP A 54 -9.63 -8.22 -2.23
N GLY A 55 -9.74 -7.08 -2.91
CA GLY A 55 -9.07 -5.82 -2.56
C GLY A 55 -9.33 -5.24 -1.16
N GLN A 56 -10.13 -5.90 -0.32
CA GLN A 56 -10.34 -5.53 1.08
C GLN A 56 -9.04 -5.60 1.89
N VAL A 57 -8.72 -4.49 2.56
CA VAL A 57 -7.53 -4.36 3.41
C VAL A 57 -7.84 -3.55 4.67
N ARG A 58 -6.97 -3.69 5.67
CA ARG A 58 -6.87 -2.70 6.74
C ARG A 58 -5.50 -2.03 6.72
N ILE A 59 -5.47 -0.76 7.08
CA ILE A 59 -4.25 0.04 7.13
C ILE A 59 -4.14 0.80 8.45
N ALA A 60 -2.92 0.99 8.93
CA ALA A 60 -2.60 1.83 10.08
C ALA A 60 -1.18 2.40 9.92
N PRO A 61 -0.88 3.64 10.34
CA PRO A 61 0.50 4.12 10.40
C PRO A 61 1.30 3.25 11.38
N CYS A 62 2.57 2.97 11.06
CA CYS A 62 3.39 2.11 11.90
C CYS A 62 4.88 2.46 11.85
N THR A 63 5.67 1.85 12.74
CA THR A 63 7.14 1.83 12.67
C THR A 63 7.62 0.88 11.56
N ALA A 64 8.91 0.91 11.23
CA ALA A 64 9.50 -0.06 10.29
C ALA A 64 9.36 -1.52 10.74
N ARG A 65 9.20 -1.76 12.06
CA ARG A 65 8.99 -3.10 12.64
C ARG A 65 7.50 -3.51 12.66
N GLY A 66 6.60 -2.56 12.41
CA GLY A 66 5.16 -2.79 12.35
C GLY A 66 4.40 -2.43 13.63
N ASP A 67 5.06 -1.82 14.61
CA ASP A 67 4.39 -1.28 15.81
C ASP A 67 3.46 -0.15 15.38
N LEU A 68 2.21 -0.19 15.83
CA LEU A 68 1.17 0.73 15.39
C LEU A 68 1.40 2.11 16.01
N LEU A 69 1.20 3.14 15.19
CA LEU A 69 1.29 4.56 15.57
C LEU A 69 -0.07 5.26 15.47
N GLY A 70 -1.13 4.49 15.20
CA GLY A 70 -2.49 4.97 15.01
C GLY A 70 -3.45 3.79 14.84
N ASP A 71 -4.72 4.10 14.59
CA ASP A 71 -5.78 3.12 14.54
C ASP A 71 -5.82 2.38 13.20
N TRP A 72 -6.35 1.16 13.22
CA TRP A 72 -6.70 0.45 12.00
C TRP A 72 -7.89 1.10 11.31
N VAL A 73 -7.79 1.25 10.00
CA VAL A 73 -8.86 1.76 9.13
C VAL A 73 -9.11 0.77 8.01
N GLU A 74 -10.39 0.54 7.71
CA GLU A 74 -10.82 -0.24 6.56
C GLU A 74 -10.60 0.53 5.25
N ALA A 75 -10.04 -0.16 4.26
CA ALA A 75 -9.72 0.42 2.98
C ALA A 75 -9.88 -0.62 1.87
N TYR A 76 -9.94 -0.12 0.63
CA TYR A 76 -9.91 -0.94 -0.57
C TYR A 76 -8.61 -0.66 -1.32
N ALA A 77 -7.97 -1.73 -1.80
CA ALA A 77 -6.74 -1.68 -2.54
C ALA A 77 -6.91 -2.30 -3.93
N GLU A 78 -6.34 -1.66 -4.94
CA GLU A 78 -6.28 -2.16 -6.30
C GLU A 78 -4.83 -2.24 -6.76
N ALA A 79 -4.47 -3.35 -7.41
CA ALA A 79 -3.13 -3.53 -7.94
C ALA A 79 -3.09 -3.10 -9.42
N ASP A 80 -2.26 -2.10 -9.75
CA ASP A 80 -2.04 -1.68 -11.13
C ASP A 80 -0.57 -1.91 -11.53
N ALA A 81 -0.37 -2.67 -12.60
CA ALA A 81 0.95 -2.95 -13.17
C ALA A 81 1.20 -2.20 -14.48
N SER A 82 0.33 -1.26 -14.84
CA SER A 82 0.47 -0.43 -16.02
C SER A 82 1.78 0.36 -15.96
N PRO A 83 2.48 0.55 -17.10
CA PRO A 83 3.68 1.36 -17.14
C PRO A 83 3.45 2.80 -16.64
N GLU A 84 2.25 3.34 -16.84
CA GLU A 84 1.87 4.67 -16.38
C GLU A 84 1.81 4.76 -14.85
N ALA A 85 1.06 3.86 -14.19
CA ALA A 85 0.96 3.84 -12.74
C ALA A 85 2.31 3.59 -12.09
N LEU A 86 3.11 2.67 -12.65
CA LEU A 86 4.47 2.41 -12.18
C LEU A 86 5.33 3.67 -12.25
N ARG A 87 5.37 4.37 -13.40
CA ARG A 87 6.15 5.61 -13.54
C ARG A 87 5.70 6.67 -12.54
N ARG A 88 4.38 6.87 -12.39
CA ARG A 88 3.80 7.86 -11.47
C ARG A 88 4.21 7.58 -10.02
N VAL A 89 3.93 6.38 -9.52
CA VAL A 89 4.20 6.02 -8.13
C VAL A 89 5.70 5.96 -7.85
N GLN A 90 6.52 5.50 -8.80
CA GLN A 90 7.98 5.57 -8.67
C GLN A 90 8.47 7.01 -8.54
N GLY A 91 7.92 7.94 -9.31
CA GLY A 91 8.22 9.37 -9.20
C GLY A 91 7.90 9.92 -7.80
N MET A 92 6.71 9.59 -7.26
CA MET A 92 6.32 9.98 -5.91
C MET A 92 7.24 9.36 -4.84
N MET A 93 7.53 8.06 -4.95
CA MET A 93 8.44 7.35 -4.03
C MET A 93 9.85 7.95 -4.06
N ALA A 94 10.37 8.26 -5.25
CA ALA A 94 11.68 8.89 -5.39
C ALA A 94 11.73 10.29 -4.76
N ARG A 95 10.64 11.07 -4.84
CA ARG A 95 10.52 12.37 -4.16
C ARG A 95 10.50 12.22 -2.64
N LYS A 96 9.78 11.23 -2.11
CA LYS A 96 9.63 11.02 -0.65
C LYS A 96 10.86 10.37 0.00
N TYR A 97 11.49 9.41 -0.67
CA TYR A 97 12.53 8.55 -0.07
C TYR A 97 13.93 8.72 -0.69
N GLY A 98 14.07 9.50 -1.77
CA GLY A 98 15.37 9.89 -2.33
C GLY A 98 16.26 8.72 -2.74
N LEU A 99 17.53 8.78 -2.34
CA LEU A 99 18.57 7.79 -2.69
C LEU A 99 18.24 6.38 -2.21
N LEU A 100 17.55 6.25 -1.07
CA LEU A 100 17.21 4.95 -0.51
C LEU A 100 16.27 4.16 -1.44
N PHE A 101 15.29 4.85 -2.05
CA PHE A 101 14.41 4.21 -3.04
C PHE A 101 15.17 3.83 -4.31
N ARG A 102 16.09 4.68 -4.78
CA ARG A 102 16.90 4.38 -5.97
C ARG A 102 17.77 3.14 -5.78
N ALA A 103 18.40 2.99 -4.61
CA ALA A 103 19.16 1.78 -4.26
C ALA A 103 18.28 0.53 -4.29
N PHE A 104 17.07 0.62 -3.73
CA PHE A 104 16.12 -0.50 -3.73
C PHE A 104 15.67 -0.89 -5.16
N GLN A 105 15.51 0.09 -6.06
CA GLN A 105 15.21 -0.18 -7.47
C GLN A 105 16.36 -0.92 -8.18
N LEU A 106 17.62 -0.57 -7.90
CA LEU A 106 18.78 -1.22 -8.51
C LEU A 106 18.87 -2.70 -8.14
N VAL A 107 18.66 -3.02 -6.85
CA VAL A 107 18.61 -4.41 -6.36
C VAL A 107 17.49 -5.19 -7.05
N GLY A 108 16.32 -4.56 -7.20
CA GLY A 108 15.17 -5.14 -7.91
C GLY A 108 15.46 -5.49 -9.38
N LYS A 109 16.15 -4.60 -10.10
CA LYS A 109 16.53 -4.82 -11.50
C LYS A 109 17.50 -6.00 -11.65
N LEU A 110 18.47 -6.15 -10.74
CA LEU A 110 19.39 -7.29 -10.75
C LEU A 110 18.64 -8.62 -10.58
N GLN A 111 17.60 -8.62 -9.74
CA GLN A 111 16.74 -9.78 -9.51
C GLN A 111 15.67 -9.99 -10.60
N ARG A 112 15.63 -9.13 -11.63
CA ARG A 112 14.59 -9.13 -12.68
C ARG A 112 13.16 -9.11 -12.12
N ALA A 113 12.96 -8.45 -10.99
CA ALA A 113 11.68 -8.41 -10.31
C ALA A 113 10.63 -7.65 -11.14
N ARG A 114 9.42 -8.21 -11.20
CA ARG A 114 8.24 -7.51 -11.74
C ARG A 114 7.57 -6.72 -10.63
N TYR A 115 7.07 -5.54 -10.94
CA TYR A 115 6.48 -4.63 -9.96
C TYR A 115 5.03 -4.30 -10.29
N THR A 116 4.30 -3.91 -9.25
CA THR A 116 2.94 -3.38 -9.32
C THR A 116 2.87 -2.21 -8.33
N THR A 117 1.95 -1.30 -8.57
CA THR A 117 1.50 -0.35 -7.56
C THR A 117 0.29 -0.94 -6.85
N LEU A 118 0.05 -0.53 -5.61
CA LEU A 118 -1.21 -0.74 -4.90
C LEU A 118 -1.80 0.65 -4.66
N HIS A 119 -2.92 0.95 -5.28
CA HIS A 119 -3.72 2.15 -5.05
C HIS A 119 -4.70 1.85 -3.90
N ILE A 120 -4.60 2.58 -2.80
CA ILE A 120 -5.37 2.32 -1.57
C ILE A 120 -6.25 3.52 -1.28
N GLN A 121 -7.55 3.29 -1.21
CA GLN A 121 -8.56 4.28 -0.86
C GLN A 121 -9.26 3.85 0.42
N LEU A 122 -9.48 4.78 1.35
CA LEU A 122 -10.28 4.49 2.54
C LEU A 122 -11.72 4.21 2.08
N HIS A 123 -12.38 3.25 2.73
CA HIS A 123 -13.81 3.10 2.53
C HIS A 123 -14.48 4.38 3.05
N SER A 124 -15.16 5.14 2.19
CA SER A 124 -16.17 6.08 2.68
C SER A 124 -17.17 5.25 3.49
N PRO A 125 -17.66 5.70 4.65
CA PRO A 125 -18.79 5.04 5.27
C PRO A 125 -19.92 5.04 4.23
N ASN A 126 -20.30 3.86 3.73
CA ASN A 126 -21.50 3.75 2.91
C ASN A 126 -22.64 4.35 3.74
N PRO A 127 -23.44 5.29 3.21
CA PRO A 127 -24.74 5.54 3.80
C PRO A 127 -25.50 4.21 3.69
N THR A 128 -25.82 3.66 4.86
CA THR A 128 -26.57 2.43 5.05
C THR A 128 -27.62 2.23 3.96
N SER A 129 -27.59 1.07 3.31
CA SER A 129 -28.70 0.57 2.52
C SER A 129 -29.94 0.50 3.41
N ALA A 130 -30.77 1.54 3.35
CA ALA A 130 -32.18 1.49 3.71
C ALA A 130 -32.93 1.01 2.47
N GLY A 131 -33.62 -0.12 2.61
CA GLY A 131 -34.41 -0.77 1.56
C GLY A 131 -34.64 -2.22 1.90
#